data_AF-A0A520C4Z7-F1
#
_entry.id   AF-A0A520C4Z7-F1
#
_cell.length_a   1.000
_cell.length_b   1.000
_cell.length_c   1.000
_cell.angle_alpha   90.00
_cell.angle_beta   90.00
_cell.angle_gamma   90.00
#
_symmetry.space_group_name_H-M   'P 1'
#
loop_
_entity.id
_entity.type
_entity.pdbx_description
1 polymer ?
#
loop_
_entity_poly.entity_id
_entity_poly.type
_entity_poly.pdbx_seq_one_letter_code
_entity_poly.pdbx_strand_id
1 'polypeptide(L)'
;MNNIVKKTITASLTKFAEVAKAPSVELTHKLVDVFEADDDFMAKVAKFDSVFDEYPKFEELRETYFDLLMINFFTSDVKKLEEDYLESKEWEEIEDETIDRGTELLNLLLYINECHDEQIKPELDDFL
;
A
#
# COMPACT_ATOMS: atom_id res chain seq x y z
N MET A 1 -7.53 -5.25 8.60
CA MET A 1 -6.09 -4.94 8.52
C MET A 1 -5.23 -6.13 8.89
N ASN A 2 -4.13 -6.33 8.17
CA ASN A 2 -3.11 -7.35 8.44
C ASN A 2 -2.28 -7.01 9.69
N ASN A 3 -2.11 -7.98 10.61
CA ASN A 3 -1.36 -7.78 11.87
C ASN A 3 0.13 -7.46 11.66
N ILE A 4 0.75 -7.97 10.60
CA ILE A 4 2.14 -7.67 10.26
C ILE A 4 2.23 -6.21 9.78
N VAL A 5 1.33 -5.80 8.88
CA VAL A 5 1.27 -4.41 8.39
C VAL A 5 1.09 -3.42 9.55
N LYS A 6 0.18 -3.70 10.49
CA LYS A 6 -0.05 -2.84 11.66
C LYS A 6 1.20 -2.66 12.52
N LYS A 7 1.91 -3.76 12.78
CA LYS A 7 3.18 -3.73 13.52
C LYS A 7 4.25 -2.95 12.76
N THR A 8 4.35 -3.15 11.45
CA THR A 8 5.29 -2.45 10.58
C THR A 8 5.06 -0.94 10.65
N ILE A 9 3.84 -0.46 10.39
CA ILE A 9 3.48 0.97 10.47
C ILE A 9 3.88 1.57 11.82
N THR A 10 3.49 0.92 12.90
CA THR A 10 3.78 1.43 14.26
C THR A 10 5.29 1.52 14.51
N ALA A 11 6.03 0.46 14.18
CA ALA A 11 7.46 0.38 14.44
C ALA A 11 8.28 1.34 13.56
N SER A 12 7.99 1.40 12.26
CA SER A 12 8.75 2.24 11.33
C SER A 12 8.43 3.72 11.50
N LEU A 13 7.18 4.12 11.74
CA LEU A 13 6.85 5.52 12.08
C LEU A 13 7.51 5.97 13.37
N THR A 14 7.50 5.12 14.41
CA THR A 14 8.18 5.42 15.67
C THR A 14 9.67 5.67 15.42
N LYS A 15 10.30 4.81 14.61
CA LYS A 15 11.73 4.95 14.35
C LYS A 15 12.09 6.16 13.50
N PHE A 16 11.30 6.42 12.45
CA PHE A 16 11.50 7.59 11.60
C PHE A 16 11.30 8.90 12.39
N ALA A 17 10.27 8.96 13.24
CA ALA A 17 9.98 10.10 14.09
C ALA A 17 11.13 10.48 15.04
N GLU A 18 11.83 9.48 15.60
CA GLU A 18 13.03 9.71 16.42
C GLU A 18 14.13 10.46 15.63
N VAL A 19 14.35 10.05 14.38
CA VAL A 19 15.37 10.64 13.49
C VAL A 19 14.94 12.02 13.02
N ALA A 20 13.69 12.15 12.56
CA ALA A 20 13.10 13.39 12.05
C ALA A 20 12.78 14.42 13.15
N LYS A 21 12.87 14.02 14.44
CA LYS A 21 12.49 14.84 15.61
C LYS A 21 11.10 15.45 15.44
N ALA A 22 10.15 14.62 15.02
CA ALA A 22 8.77 15.00 14.75
C ALA A 22 7.81 14.06 15.50
N PRO A 23 6.68 14.56 16.05
CA PRO A 23 5.69 13.68 16.67
C PRO A 23 5.00 12.81 15.60
N SER A 24 4.85 11.51 15.87
CA SER A 24 4.19 10.56 14.94
C SER A 24 2.99 9.83 15.55
N VAL A 25 2.66 10.03 16.82
CA VAL A 25 1.57 9.29 17.48
C VAL A 25 0.23 9.50 16.78
N GLU A 26 -0.12 10.76 16.50
CA GLU A 26 -1.38 11.08 15.81
C GLU A 26 -1.38 10.58 14.36
N LEU A 27 -0.27 10.78 13.63
CA LEU A 27 -0.09 10.24 12.28
C LEU A 27 -0.26 8.72 12.26
N THR A 28 0.30 8.01 13.25
CA THR A 28 0.19 6.56 13.37
C THR A 28 -1.27 6.14 13.55
N HIS A 29 -2.02 6.81 14.41
CA HIS A 29 -3.44 6.52 14.58
C HIS A 29 -4.23 6.78 13.30
N LYS A 30 -4.04 7.95 12.67
CA LYS A 30 -4.71 8.29 11.41
C LYS A 30 -4.44 7.27 10.30
N LEU A 31 -3.19 6.85 10.13
CA LEU A 31 -2.82 5.84 9.13
C LEU A 31 -3.41 4.46 9.48
N VAL A 32 -3.40 4.05 10.75
CA VAL A 32 -4.05 2.80 11.16
C VAL A 32 -5.56 2.86 10.87
N ASP A 33 -6.22 3.97 11.16
CA ASP A 33 -7.65 4.17 10.89
C ASP A 33 -7.95 4.05 9.39
N VAL A 34 -7.12 4.63 8.51
CA VAL A 34 -7.26 4.49 7.05
C VAL A 34 -7.14 3.03 6.61
N PHE A 35 -6.16 2.29 7.14
CA PHE A 35 -5.94 0.89 6.77
C PHE A 35 -7.03 -0.05 7.32
N GLU A 36 -7.64 0.31 8.45
CA GLU A 36 -8.74 -0.44 9.07
C GLU A 36 -10.12 -0.07 8.52
N ALA A 37 -10.24 1.04 7.81
CA ALA A 37 -11.51 1.50 7.25
C ALA A 37 -12.15 0.46 6.32
N ASP A 38 -13.47 0.46 6.26
CA ASP A 38 -14.27 -0.43 5.41
C ASP A 38 -14.78 0.33 4.19
N ASP A 39 -13.88 1.11 3.55
CA ASP A 39 -14.14 1.81 2.28
C ASP A 39 -13.50 1.05 1.11
N ASP A 40 -13.90 1.41 -0.11
CA ASP A 40 -13.21 1.00 -1.33
C ASP A 40 -11.75 1.48 -1.37
N PHE A 41 -10.94 0.86 -2.24
CA PHE A 41 -9.50 1.10 -2.26
C PHE A 41 -9.16 2.56 -2.58
N MET A 42 -9.80 3.17 -3.59
CA MET A 42 -9.50 4.54 -3.99
C MET A 42 -9.92 5.57 -2.95
N ALA A 43 -11.02 5.32 -2.23
CA ALA A 43 -11.40 6.13 -1.07
C ALA A 43 -10.35 6.04 0.05
N LYS A 44 -9.74 4.87 0.27
CA LYS A 44 -8.60 4.74 1.19
C LYS A 44 -7.37 5.49 0.70
N VAL A 45 -7.04 5.41 -0.60
CA VAL A 45 -5.93 6.16 -1.21
C VAL A 45 -6.12 7.67 -1.02
N ALA A 46 -7.32 8.19 -1.28
CA ALA A 46 -7.61 9.61 -1.07
C ALA A 46 -7.47 10.03 0.40
N LYS A 47 -7.97 9.22 1.35
CA LYS A 47 -7.79 9.48 2.79
C LYS A 47 -6.33 9.38 3.21
N PHE A 48 -5.61 8.40 2.67
CA PHE A 48 -4.18 8.19 2.89
C PHE A 48 -3.37 9.41 2.46
N ASP A 49 -3.59 9.91 1.24
CA ASP A 49 -2.90 11.08 0.71
C ASP A 49 -3.23 12.32 1.54
N SER A 50 -4.51 12.52 1.91
CA SER A 50 -4.91 13.61 2.81
C SER A 50 -4.23 13.55 4.17
N VAL A 51 -3.96 12.35 4.70
CA VAL A 51 -3.20 12.22 5.94
C VAL A 51 -1.76 12.67 5.70
N PHE A 52 -1.07 12.19 4.67
CA PHE A 52 0.32 12.60 4.41
C PHE A 52 0.47 14.11 4.14
N ASP A 53 -0.50 14.73 3.48
CA ASP A 53 -0.53 16.19 3.23
C ASP A 53 -0.51 17.02 4.53
N GLU A 54 -1.08 16.50 5.63
CA GLU A 54 -1.05 17.14 6.94
C GLU A 54 0.31 16.98 7.66
N TYR A 55 1.16 16.03 7.24
CA TYR A 55 2.42 15.68 7.90
C TYR A 55 3.62 15.71 6.92
N PRO A 56 3.97 16.88 6.34
CA PRO A 56 5.01 17.00 5.30
C PRO A 56 6.42 16.57 5.74
N LYS A 57 6.67 16.45 7.05
CA LYS A 57 7.94 15.90 7.58
C LYS A 57 8.11 14.40 7.33
N PHE A 58 7.04 13.71 6.96
CA PHE A 58 7.02 12.26 6.71
C PHE A 58 6.82 11.96 5.22
N GLU A 59 6.86 12.96 4.35
CA GLU A 59 6.60 12.83 2.91
C GLU A 59 7.44 11.72 2.25
N GLU A 60 8.71 11.57 2.65
CA GLU A 60 9.61 10.54 2.13
C GLU A 60 9.10 9.10 2.37
N LEU A 61 8.16 8.90 3.30
CA LEU A 61 7.55 7.61 3.57
C LEU A 61 6.29 7.35 2.76
N ARG A 62 5.72 8.36 2.07
CA ARG A 62 4.40 8.27 1.42
C ARG A 62 4.32 7.05 0.51
N GLU A 63 5.20 6.93 -0.47
CA GLU A 63 5.13 5.84 -1.43
C GLU A 63 5.47 4.47 -0.82
N THR A 64 6.36 4.41 0.18
CA THR A 64 6.62 3.16 0.92
C THR A 64 5.40 2.71 1.73
N TYR A 65 4.58 3.64 2.20
CA TYR A 65 3.36 3.32 2.94
C TYR A 65 2.18 3.09 2.02
N PHE A 66 2.19 3.66 0.82
CA PHE A 66 1.30 3.27 -0.26
C PHE A 66 1.50 1.79 -0.58
N ASP A 67 2.75 1.31 -0.68
CA ASP A 67 3.01 -0.12 -0.86
C ASP A 67 2.39 -0.98 0.26
N LEU A 68 2.48 -0.51 1.51
CA LEU A 68 1.86 -1.21 2.65
C LEU A 68 0.33 -1.19 2.55
N LEU A 69 -0.27 -0.11 2.03
CA LEU A 69 -1.71 -0.01 1.82
C LEU A 69 -2.15 -1.03 0.76
N MET A 70 -1.42 -1.11 -0.35
CA MET A 70 -1.63 -2.10 -1.42
C MET A 70 -1.50 -3.54 -0.91
N ILE A 71 -0.43 -3.85 -0.14
CA ILE A 71 -0.26 -5.16 0.50
C ILE A 71 -1.39 -5.47 1.49
N ASN A 72 -1.84 -4.48 2.25
CA ASN A 72 -2.98 -4.67 3.16
C ASN A 72 -4.26 -5.00 2.37
N PHE A 73 -4.48 -4.32 1.24
CA PHE A 73 -5.61 -4.57 0.36
C PHE A 73 -5.60 -6.02 -0.13
N PHE A 74 -4.53 -6.48 -0.78
CA PHE A 74 -4.41 -7.85 -1.28
C PHE A 74 -4.52 -8.92 -0.18
N THR A 75 -3.90 -8.68 0.99
CA THR A 75 -3.83 -9.71 2.03
C THR A 75 -5.03 -9.76 2.96
N SER A 76 -5.84 -8.69 3.01
CA SER A 76 -6.94 -8.54 3.97
C SER A 76 -8.26 -8.10 3.34
N ASP A 77 -8.25 -7.06 2.52
CA ASP A 77 -9.49 -6.42 2.07
C ASP A 77 -10.12 -7.22 0.91
N VAL A 78 -9.31 -7.73 -0.03
CA VAL A 78 -9.78 -8.59 -1.14
C VAL A 78 -10.51 -9.83 -0.62
N LYS A 79 -10.14 -10.37 0.55
CA LYS A 79 -10.82 -11.53 1.17
C LYS A 79 -12.27 -11.26 1.58
N LYS A 80 -12.68 -10.00 1.65
CA LYS A 80 -14.06 -9.59 1.92
C LYS A 80 -14.86 -9.36 0.64
N LEU A 81 -14.19 -9.30 -0.50
CA LEU A 81 -14.78 -9.05 -1.81
C LEU A 81 -15.14 -10.38 -2.49
N GLU A 82 -15.72 -10.30 -3.69
CA GLU A 82 -16.02 -11.48 -4.51
C GLU A 82 -14.72 -12.18 -4.96
N GLU A 83 -14.80 -13.50 -5.20
CA GLU A 83 -13.63 -14.36 -5.48
C GLU A 83 -12.86 -13.94 -6.75
N ASP A 84 -13.56 -13.32 -7.69
CA ASP A 84 -13.07 -12.82 -8.98
C ASP A 84 -12.87 -11.29 -9.00
N TYR A 85 -12.83 -10.62 -7.84
CA TYR A 85 -12.69 -9.16 -7.79
C TYR A 85 -11.45 -8.65 -8.54
N LEU A 86 -10.31 -9.35 -8.43
CA LEU A 86 -9.07 -8.97 -9.12
C LEU A 86 -9.11 -9.21 -10.64
N GLU A 87 -10.14 -9.90 -11.15
CA GLU A 87 -10.42 -10.06 -12.58
C GLU A 87 -11.45 -9.03 -13.08
N SER A 88 -11.91 -8.13 -12.21
CA SER A 88 -12.95 -7.16 -12.52
C SER A 88 -12.40 -5.92 -13.24
N LYS A 89 -13.28 -5.25 -13.99
CA LYS A 89 -12.97 -3.96 -14.61
C LYS A 89 -12.69 -2.85 -13.60
N GLU A 90 -13.31 -2.94 -12.41
CA GLU A 90 -13.05 -1.99 -11.33
C GLU A 90 -11.61 -2.09 -10.87
N TRP A 91 -11.08 -3.32 -10.74
CA TRP A 91 -9.68 -3.53 -10.40
C TRP A 91 -8.73 -3.05 -11.51
N GLU A 92 -9.04 -3.35 -12.78
CA GLU A 92 -8.28 -2.87 -13.94
C GLU A 92 -8.18 -1.32 -13.95
N GLU A 93 -9.28 -0.62 -13.67
CA GLU A 93 -9.30 0.84 -13.54
C GLU A 93 -8.43 1.34 -12.36
N ILE A 94 -8.45 0.63 -11.22
CA ILE A 94 -7.61 0.96 -10.06
C ILE A 94 -6.12 0.78 -10.37
N GLU A 95 -5.75 -0.30 -11.07
CA GLU A 95 -4.37 -0.55 -11.49
C GLU A 95 -3.86 0.56 -12.41
N ASP A 96 -4.66 0.92 -13.43
CA ASP A 96 -4.33 2.03 -14.33
C ASP A 96 -4.18 3.36 -13.59
N GLU A 97 -5.05 3.67 -12.63
CA GLU A 97 -4.98 4.90 -11.84
C GLU A 97 -3.80 4.93 -10.86
N THR A 98 -3.26 3.77 -10.49
CA THR A 98 -2.20 3.65 -9.48
C THR A 98 -0.86 3.18 -10.05
N ILE A 99 -0.73 3.07 -11.37
CA ILE A 99 0.49 2.60 -12.05
C ILE A 99 1.76 3.40 -11.69
N ASP A 100 1.61 4.71 -11.46
CA ASP A 100 2.72 5.61 -11.11
C ASP A 100 2.94 5.75 -9.58
N ARG A 101 2.29 4.90 -8.76
CA ARG A 101 2.35 4.95 -7.29
C ARG A 101 3.18 3.82 -6.70
N GLY A 102 3.61 4.04 -5.46
CA GLY A 102 4.37 3.05 -4.71
C GLY A 102 5.85 3.05 -5.07
N THR A 103 6.54 2.00 -4.64
CA THR A 103 7.95 1.82 -4.97
C THR A 103 8.15 0.76 -6.04
N GLU A 104 9.17 0.95 -6.88
CA GLU A 104 9.59 -0.05 -7.86
C GLU A 104 9.91 -1.42 -7.24
N LEU A 105 10.27 -1.43 -5.94
CA LEU A 105 10.49 -2.68 -5.23
C LEU A 105 9.20 -3.48 -5.09
N LEU A 106 8.06 -2.84 -4.81
CA LEU A 106 6.78 -3.53 -4.78
C LEU A 106 6.43 -4.04 -6.19
N ASN A 107 6.56 -3.21 -7.23
CA ASN A 107 6.29 -3.61 -8.61
C ASN A 107 7.11 -4.84 -9.01
N LEU A 108 8.40 -4.85 -8.67
CA LEU A 108 9.26 -6.01 -8.90
C LEU A 108 8.78 -7.27 -8.16
N LEU A 109 8.35 -7.13 -6.91
CA LEU A 109 7.85 -8.25 -6.11
C LEU A 109 6.51 -8.78 -6.64
N LEU A 110 5.61 -7.89 -7.11
CA LEU A 110 4.35 -8.26 -7.75
C LEU A 110 4.60 -9.02 -9.05
N TYR A 111 5.46 -8.49 -9.92
CA TYR A 111 5.86 -9.17 -11.16
C TYR A 111 6.46 -10.56 -10.91
N ILE A 112 7.36 -10.70 -9.92
CA ILE A 112 7.92 -12.01 -9.56
C ILE A 112 6.82 -12.97 -9.06
N ASN A 113 5.84 -12.46 -8.32
CA ASN A 113 4.74 -13.27 -7.82
C ASN A 113 3.80 -13.73 -8.95
N GLU A 114 3.44 -12.82 -9.85
CA GLU A 114 2.66 -13.12 -11.06
C GLU A 114 3.38 -14.17 -11.92
N CYS A 115 4.69 -13.99 -12.16
CA CYS A 115 5.48 -14.97 -12.89
C CYS A 115 5.41 -16.37 -12.27
N HIS A 116 5.48 -16.44 -10.94
CA HIS A 116 5.37 -17.69 -10.21
C HIS A 116 3.98 -18.33 -10.37
N ASP A 117 2.93 -17.53 -10.29
CA ASP A 117 1.54 -17.99 -10.35
C ASP A 117 1.17 -18.46 -11.76
N GLU A 118 1.64 -17.77 -12.80
CA GLU A 118 1.47 -18.16 -14.20
C GLU A 118 2.48 -19.22 -14.69
N GLN A 119 3.44 -19.61 -13.84
CA GLN A 119 4.54 -20.52 -14.18
C GLN A 119 5.39 -20.05 -15.38
N ILE A 120 5.50 -18.73 -15.56
CA ILE A 120 6.38 -18.11 -16.55
C ILE A 120 7.74 -17.79 -15.92
N LYS A 121 8.76 -17.72 -16.77
CA LYS A 121 10.10 -17.36 -16.32
C LYS A 121 10.23 -15.83 -16.36
N PRO A 122 10.63 -15.17 -15.27
CA PRO A 122 10.85 -13.72 -15.29
C PRO A 122 11.96 -13.34 -16.28
N GLU A 123 11.66 -12.39 -17.16
CA GLU A 123 12.62 -11.75 -18.07
C GLU A 123 12.63 -10.24 -17.83
N LEU A 124 13.81 -9.61 -18.01
CA LEU A 124 13.97 -8.18 -17.74
C LEU A 124 13.22 -7.31 -18.75
N ASP A 125 13.13 -7.78 -19.99
CA ASP A 125 12.46 -7.09 -21.10
C ASP A 125 10.93 -7.01 -20.90
N ASP A 126 10.37 -7.88 -20.05
CA ASP A 126 8.93 -7.90 -19.72
C ASP A 126 8.60 -7.03 -18.49
N PHE A 127 9.61 -6.62 -17.71
CA PHE A 127 9.44 -5.78 -16.50
C PHE A 127 9.64 -4.27 -16.77
N LEU A 128 10.44 -3.92 -17.78
CA LEU A 128 10.82 -2.54 -18.15
C LEU A 128 9.93 -1.95 -19.24
#